data_AF-A0A7R8ZZA9-F1
#
_entry.id   AF-A0A7R8ZZA9-F1
#
_cell.length_a   1.000
_cell.length_b   1.000
_cell.length_c   1.000
_cell.angle_alpha   90.00
_cell.angle_beta   90.00
_cell.angle_gamma   90.00
#
_symmetry.space_group_name_H-M   'P 1'
#
loop_
_entity.id
_entity.type
_entity.pdbx_description
1 polymer ?
#
loop_
_entity_poly.entity_id
_entity_poly.type
_entity_poly.pdbx_seq_one_letter_code
_entity_poly.pdbx_strand_id
1 'polypeptide(L)'
;MIDKIYAIKQRFNEVNDLIIQPDILADADRYIKLNREYKELKAIVDKGEEYITLTENLTEAKDLLRNESDPEMKEMAKMEIDELEPKIEELEEEMKILLIPSDPEDSKNAVMEIRAGAGAVLPEAEELDVQLDMKDVKKDTYRAQGAGGQH
;
A
#
# COMPACT_ATOMS: atom_id res chain seq x y z
N MET A 1 2.03 -7.32 -16.45
CA MET A 1 2.28 -7.67 -15.03
C MET A 1 2.96 -9.02 -14.92
N ILE A 2 2.44 -10.05 -15.59
CA ILE A 2 3.00 -11.40 -15.67
C ILE A 2 4.52 -11.41 -15.99
N ASP A 3 4.98 -10.61 -16.96
CA ASP A 3 6.42 -10.53 -17.29
C ASP A 3 7.29 -10.12 -16.09
N LYS A 4 6.79 -9.21 -15.24
CA LYS A 4 7.50 -8.77 -14.04
C LYS A 4 7.56 -9.89 -13.00
N ILE A 5 6.46 -10.65 -12.85
CA ILE A 5 6.40 -11.82 -11.96
C ILE A 5 7.42 -12.86 -12.42
N TYR A 6 7.52 -13.13 -13.73
CA TYR A 6 8.52 -14.04 -14.26
C TYR A 6 9.96 -13.57 -14.03
N ALA A 7 10.23 -12.28 -14.22
CA ALA A 7 11.56 -11.72 -13.92
C ALA A 7 11.94 -11.88 -12.44
N ILE A 8 10.98 -11.65 -11.53
CA ILE A 8 11.17 -11.83 -10.08
C ILE A 8 11.35 -13.31 -9.74
N LYS A 9 10.58 -14.21 -10.35
CA LYS A 9 10.73 -15.65 -10.18
C LYS A 9 12.10 -16.15 -10.66
N GLN A 10 12.61 -15.61 -11.76
CA GLN A 10 13.97 -15.89 -12.20
C GLN A 10 14.99 -15.44 -11.15
N ARG A 11 14.87 -14.21 -10.65
CA ARG A 11 15.76 -13.69 -9.60
C ARG A 11 15.68 -14.53 -8.33
N PHE A 12 14.49 -14.96 -7.94
CA PHE A 12 14.27 -15.84 -6.80
C PHE A 12 15.03 -17.16 -6.93
N ASN A 13 14.95 -17.79 -8.11
CA ASN A 13 15.68 -19.03 -8.38
C ASN A 13 17.20 -18.83 -8.31
N GLU A 14 17.71 -17.73 -8.89
CA GLU A 14 19.13 -17.37 -8.79
C GLU A 14 19.58 -17.20 -7.34
N VAL A 15 18.81 -16.48 -6.54
CA VAL A 15 19.10 -16.27 -5.11
C VAL A 15 19.05 -17.58 -4.34
N ASN A 16 18.07 -18.45 -4.63
CA ASN A 16 17.96 -19.78 -4.02
C ASN A 16 19.20 -20.62 -4.30
N ASP A 17 19.70 -20.61 -5.53
CA ASP A 17 20.93 -21.34 -5.90
C ASP A 17 22.16 -20.76 -5.22
N LEU A 18 22.26 -19.42 -5.11
CA LEU A 18 23.38 -18.73 -4.46
C LEU A 18 23.46 -19.03 -2.95
N ILE A 19 22.33 -19.08 -2.24
CA ILE A 19 22.31 -19.32 -0.78
C ILE A 19 22.90 -20.68 -0.40
N ILE A 20 22.80 -21.67 -1.30
CA ILE A 20 23.28 -23.04 -1.07
C ILE A 20 24.79 -23.16 -1.36
N GLN A 21 25.42 -22.16 -1.98
CA GLN A 21 26.84 -22.24 -2.34
C GLN A 21 27.76 -22.21 -1.10
N PRO A 22 28.79 -23.07 -1.03
CA PRO A 22 29.68 -23.16 0.14
C PRO A 22 30.43 -21.87 0.47
N ASP A 23 30.78 -21.07 -0.54
CA ASP A 23 31.45 -19.77 -0.39
C ASP A 23 30.52 -18.72 0.23
N ILE A 24 29.22 -18.77 -0.08
CA ILE A 24 28.21 -17.91 0.54
C ILE A 24 27.95 -18.36 1.99
N LEU A 25 27.84 -19.66 2.25
CA LEU A 25 27.66 -20.19 3.61
C LEU A 25 28.83 -19.88 4.54
N ALA A 26 30.04 -19.71 3.99
CA ALA A 26 31.23 -19.32 4.74
C ALA A 26 31.28 -17.80 5.06
N ASP A 27 30.50 -16.96 4.36
CA ASP A 27 30.42 -15.51 4.55
C ASP A 27 29.09 -15.12 5.20
N ALA A 28 29.12 -14.87 6.51
CA ALA A 28 27.93 -14.55 7.29
C ALA A 28 27.17 -13.30 6.79
N ASP A 29 27.88 -12.27 6.33
CA ASP A 29 27.26 -11.02 5.88
C ASP A 29 26.53 -11.21 4.54
N ARG A 30 27.15 -11.94 3.60
CA ARG A 30 26.50 -12.27 2.32
C ARG A 30 25.31 -13.20 2.52
N TYR A 31 25.46 -14.21 3.36
CA TYR A 31 24.38 -15.15 3.68
C TYR A 31 23.15 -14.43 4.27
N ILE A 32 23.36 -13.49 5.20
CA ILE A 32 22.25 -12.69 5.79
C ILE A 32 21.55 -11.85 4.72
N LYS A 33 22.30 -11.18 3.84
CA LYS A 33 21.74 -10.35 2.77
C LYS A 33 20.90 -11.18 1.80
N LEU A 34 21.44 -12.29 1.29
CA LEU A 34 20.73 -13.16 0.36
C LEU A 34 19.50 -13.80 1.01
N ASN A 35 19.56 -14.16 2.30
CA ASN A 35 18.37 -14.68 3.00
C ASN A 35 17.26 -13.64 3.17
N ARG A 36 17.59 -12.35 3.32
CA ARG A 36 16.57 -11.28 3.34
C ARG A 36 15.93 -11.16 1.97
N GLU A 37 16.74 -11.05 0.92
CA GLU A 37 16.28 -11.00 -0.47
C GLU A 37 15.42 -12.23 -0.82
N TYR A 38 15.83 -13.42 -0.42
CA TYR A 38 15.05 -14.66 -0.61
C TYR A 38 13.66 -14.58 0.02
N LYS A 39 13.55 -14.08 1.26
CA LYS A 39 12.25 -13.98 1.94
C LYS A 39 11.34 -12.96 1.28
N GLU A 40 11.90 -11.83 0.87
CA GLU A 40 11.17 -10.77 0.16
C GLU A 40 10.66 -11.29 -1.20
N LEU A 41 11.56 -11.86 -2.01
CA LEU A 41 11.21 -12.43 -3.30
C LEU A 41 10.23 -13.59 -3.16
N LYS A 42 10.38 -14.46 -2.15
CA LYS A 42 9.48 -15.59 -1.91
C LYS A 42 8.04 -15.14 -1.73
N ALA A 43 7.80 -14.10 -0.92
CA ALA A 43 6.46 -13.58 -0.70
C ALA A 43 5.81 -13.07 -2.00
N ILE A 44 6.60 -12.43 -2.86
CA ILE A 44 6.13 -11.93 -4.16
C ILE A 44 5.89 -13.08 -5.14
N VAL A 45 6.77 -14.08 -5.17
CA VAL A 45 6.63 -15.25 -6.07
C VAL A 45 5.42 -16.10 -5.68
N ASP A 46 5.22 -16.39 -4.39
CA ASP A 46 4.10 -17.21 -3.92
C ASP A 46 2.75 -16.56 -4.34
N LYS A 47 2.62 -15.25 -4.17
CA LYS A 47 1.45 -14.48 -4.61
C LYS A 47 1.34 -14.33 -6.13
N GLY A 48 2.48 -14.18 -6.81
CA GLY A 48 2.54 -14.09 -8.25
C GLY A 48 2.12 -15.39 -8.96
N GLU A 49 2.44 -16.55 -8.37
CA GLU A 49 1.99 -17.86 -8.86
C GLU A 49 0.48 -18.04 -8.70
N GLU A 50 -0.08 -17.59 -7.58
CA GLU A 50 -1.54 -17.55 -7.35
C GLU A 50 -2.22 -16.70 -8.43
N TYR A 51 -1.68 -15.51 -8.73
CA TYR A 51 -2.21 -14.62 -9.77
C TYR A 51 -2.17 -15.25 -11.17
N ILE A 52 -1.04 -15.88 -11.54
CA ILE A 52 -0.90 -16.55 -12.84
C ILE A 52 -1.95 -17.67 -12.95
N THR A 53 -2.06 -18.52 -11.94
CA THR A 53 -3.01 -19.64 -11.94
C THR A 53 -4.45 -19.16 -12.07
N LEU A 54 -4.86 -18.16 -11.30
CA LEU A 54 -6.23 -17.63 -11.39
C LEU A 54 -6.50 -16.99 -12.74
N THR A 55 -5.51 -16.29 -13.31
CA THR A 55 -5.63 -15.68 -14.64
C THR A 55 -5.74 -16.74 -15.75
N GLU A 56 -5.01 -17.84 -15.64
CA GLU A 56 -5.12 -19.00 -16.53
C GLU A 56 -6.51 -19.62 -16.46
N ASN A 57 -7.00 -19.91 -15.25
CA ASN A 57 -8.35 -20.45 -15.03
C ASN A 57 -9.44 -19.53 -15.60
N LEU A 58 -9.32 -18.21 -15.39
CA LEU A 58 -10.26 -17.23 -15.95
C LEU A 58 -10.23 -17.25 -17.49
N THR A 59 -9.05 -17.40 -18.09
CA THR A 59 -8.89 -17.47 -19.53
C THR A 59 -9.55 -18.72 -20.09
N GLU A 60 -9.34 -19.88 -19.44
CA GLU A 60 -9.97 -21.14 -19.80
C GLU A 60 -11.51 -21.06 -19.69
N ALA A 61 -12.03 -20.51 -18.59
CA ALA A 61 -13.47 -20.29 -18.41
C ALA A 61 -14.07 -19.36 -19.48
N LYS A 62 -13.34 -18.30 -19.85
CA LYS A 62 -13.75 -17.38 -20.95
C LYS A 62 -13.73 -18.07 -22.31
N ASP A 63 -12.76 -18.95 -22.56
CA ASP A 63 -12.68 -19.70 -23.80
C ASP A 63 -13.79 -20.76 -23.90
N LEU A 64 -14.12 -21.43 -22.80
CA LEU A 64 -15.27 -22.34 -22.71
C LEU A 64 -16.57 -21.59 -23.03
N LEU A 65 -16.79 -20.41 -22.43
CA LEU A 65 -17.98 -19.60 -22.67
C LEU A 65 -18.15 -19.21 -24.17
N ARG A 66 -17.03 -18.99 -24.88
CA ARG A 66 -17.01 -18.57 -26.29
C ARG A 66 -17.17 -19.73 -27.27
N ASN A 67 -16.51 -20.86 -27.00
CA ASN A 67 -16.38 -21.96 -27.96
C ASN A 67 -17.35 -23.11 -27.71
N GLU A 68 -17.88 -23.25 -26.49
CA GLU A 68 -18.85 -24.30 -26.18
C GLU A 68 -20.26 -23.92 -26.65
N SER A 69 -21.10 -24.92 -26.93
CA SER A 69 -22.48 -24.72 -27.42
C SER A 69 -23.53 -25.15 -26.40
N ASP A 70 -23.15 -25.96 -25.41
CA ASP A 70 -24.04 -26.44 -24.35
C ASP A 70 -24.45 -25.30 -23.39
N PRO A 71 -25.75 -25.01 -23.22
CA PRO A 71 -26.23 -23.98 -22.31
C PRO A 71 -25.86 -24.19 -20.84
N GLU A 72 -25.85 -25.44 -20.36
CA GLU A 72 -25.51 -25.75 -18.96
C GLU A 72 -24.02 -25.49 -18.71
N MET A 73 -23.15 -25.84 -19.67
CA MET A 73 -21.71 -25.53 -19.56
C MET A 73 -21.43 -24.03 -19.61
N LYS A 74 -22.17 -23.26 -20.41
CA LYS A 74 -22.02 -21.79 -20.44
C LYS A 74 -22.40 -21.14 -19.13
N GLU A 75 -23.46 -21.63 -18.49
CA GLU A 75 -23.89 -21.11 -17.20
C GLU A 75 -22.86 -21.40 -16.11
N MET A 76 -22.27 -22.61 -16.12
CA MET A 76 -21.15 -22.96 -15.24
C MET A 76 -19.92 -22.08 -15.45
N ALA A 77 -19.47 -21.92 -16.70
CA ALA A 77 -18.32 -21.06 -17.02
C ALA A 77 -18.56 -19.60 -16.64
N LYS A 78 -19.80 -19.10 -16.77
CA LYS A 78 -20.15 -17.74 -16.37
C LYS A 78 -20.08 -17.56 -14.85
N MET A 79 -20.60 -18.51 -14.06
CA MET A 79 -20.48 -18.46 -12.61
C MET A 79 -19.02 -18.46 -12.15
N GLU A 80 -18.17 -19.26 -12.80
CA GLU A 80 -16.73 -19.29 -12.52
C GLU A 80 -16.03 -17.97 -12.84
N ILE A 81 -16.38 -17.33 -13.98
CA ILE A 81 -15.89 -16.00 -14.33
C ILE A 81 -16.32 -14.97 -13.27
N ASP A 82 -17.60 -14.96 -12.89
CA ASP A 82 -18.15 -14.01 -11.91
C ASP A 82 -17.49 -14.17 -10.53
N GLU A 83 -16.98 -15.36 -10.18
CA GLU A 83 -16.23 -15.60 -8.95
C GLU A 83 -14.73 -15.29 -9.04
N LEU A 84 -14.11 -15.52 -10.20
CA LEU A 84 -12.66 -15.36 -10.40
C LEU A 84 -12.27 -13.91 -10.68
N GLU A 85 -13.08 -13.16 -11.45
CA GLU A 85 -12.79 -11.76 -11.77
C GLU A 85 -12.52 -10.87 -10.53
N PRO A 86 -13.39 -10.83 -9.50
CA PRO A 86 -13.14 -9.99 -8.33
C PRO A 86 -11.89 -10.43 -7.54
N LYS A 87 -11.64 -11.74 -7.44
CA LYS A 87 -10.44 -12.27 -6.74
C LYS A 87 -9.16 -11.87 -7.47
N ILE A 88 -9.17 -11.90 -8.80
CA ILE A 88 -8.03 -11.50 -9.63
C ILE A 88 -7.79 -10.00 -9.52
N GLU A 89 -8.86 -9.19 -9.49
CA GLU A 89 -8.75 -7.73 -9.33
C GLU A 89 -8.16 -7.35 -7.97
N GLU A 90 -8.64 -7.96 -6.88
CA GLU A 90 -8.07 -7.77 -5.54
C GLU A 90 -6.59 -8.17 -5.49
N LEU A 91 -6.26 -9.34 -6.03
CA LEU A 91 -4.89 -9.85 -6.06
C LEU A 91 -3.98 -8.99 -6.96
N GLU A 92 -4.50 -8.42 -8.04
CA GLU A 92 -3.75 -7.51 -8.91
C GLU A 92 -3.36 -6.22 -8.18
N GLU A 93 -4.27 -5.63 -7.39
CA GLU A 93 -3.97 -4.45 -6.59
C GLU A 93 -2.92 -4.76 -5.50
N GLU A 94 -3.05 -5.90 -4.81
CA GLU A 94 -2.02 -6.37 -3.88
C GLU A 94 -0.65 -6.54 -4.57
N MET A 95 -0.64 -7.16 -5.74
CA MET A 95 0.58 -7.37 -6.52
C MET A 95 1.18 -6.06 -7.02
N LYS A 96 0.37 -5.07 -7.43
CA LYS A 96 0.88 -3.75 -7.83
C LYS A 96 1.68 -3.10 -6.71
N ILE A 97 1.22 -3.22 -5.46
CA ILE A 97 1.90 -2.69 -4.28
C ILE A 97 3.19 -3.48 -4.03
N LEU A 98 3.14 -4.82 -4.05
CA LEU A 98 4.29 -5.69 -3.83
C LEU A 98 5.39 -5.55 -4.90
N LEU A 99 5.00 -5.21 -6.13
CA LEU A 99 5.91 -5.00 -7.26
C LEU A 99 6.53 -3.60 -7.29
N ILE A 100 6.17 -2.70 -6.36
CA ILE A 100 6.87 -1.43 -6.19
C ILE A 100 8.28 -1.78 -5.68
N PRO A 101 9.34 -1.44 -6.43
CA PRO A 101 10.69 -1.68 -5.96
C PRO A 101 10.89 -0.95 -4.65
N SER A 102 11.31 -1.67 -3.61
CA SER A 102 11.66 -1.06 -2.34
C SER A 102 12.74 -0.03 -2.57
N ASP A 103 12.47 1.22 -2.17
CA ASP A 103 13.47 2.28 -2.28
C ASP A 103 14.60 1.96 -1.28
N PRO A 104 15.88 2.10 -1.65
CA PRO A 104 16.98 1.95 -0.69
C PRO A 104 16.81 2.81 0.58
N GLU A 105 16.06 3.91 0.50
CA GLU A 105 15.73 4.79 1.61
C GLU A 105 14.49 4.34 2.42
N ASP A 106 13.67 3.39 1.95
CA ASP A 106 12.48 2.88 2.68
C ASP A 106 12.83 2.23 4.02
N SER A 107 14.07 1.77 4.16
CA SER A 107 14.60 1.22 5.42
C SER A 107 14.91 2.27 6.49
N LYS A 108 14.81 3.56 6.17
CA LYS A 108 15.15 4.69 7.06
C LYS A 108 13.88 5.35 7.61
N ASN A 109 14.04 6.06 8.73
CA ASN A 109 12.96 6.83 9.33
C ASN A 109 12.58 8.02 8.44
N ALA A 110 11.29 8.23 8.21
CA ALA A 110 10.78 9.41 7.52
C ALA A 110 10.44 10.53 8.51
N VAL A 111 10.71 11.79 8.13
CA VAL A 111 10.26 12.99 8.85
C VAL A 111 9.16 13.65 8.02
N MET A 112 7.93 13.65 8.56
CA MET A 112 6.78 14.28 7.92
C MET A 112 6.59 15.70 8.43
N GLU A 113 6.87 16.70 7.60
CA GLU A 113 6.51 18.10 7.89
C GLU A 113 5.17 18.45 7.23
N ILE A 114 4.13 18.63 8.04
CA ILE A 114 2.85 19.18 7.58
C ILE A 114 2.93 20.71 7.67
N ARG A 115 2.84 21.38 6.52
CA ARG A 115 2.77 22.85 6.43
C ARG A 115 1.41 23.26 5.87
N ALA A 116 0.81 24.30 6.45
CA ALA A 116 -0.36 24.92 5.85
C ALA A 116 0.04 25.62 4.54
N GLY A 117 -0.57 25.20 3.41
CA GLY A 117 -0.50 25.94 2.17
C GLY A 117 -1.42 27.16 2.20
N ALA A 118 -1.06 28.24 1.50
CA ALA A 118 -1.96 29.37 1.30
C ALA A 118 -3.16 28.90 0.45
N GLY A 119 -4.37 28.91 1.04
CA GLY A 119 -5.58 28.37 0.43
C GLY A 119 -6.53 27.63 1.38
N ALA A 120 -6.27 27.63 2.69
CA ALA A 120 -7.26 27.16 3.66
C ALA A 120 -8.53 28.01 3.53
N VAL A 121 -9.64 27.39 3.12
CA VAL A 121 -10.98 27.99 3.20
C VAL A 121 -11.32 28.10 4.68
N LEU A 122 -11.08 29.27 5.25
CA LEU A 122 -11.63 29.61 6.56
C LEU A 122 -13.15 29.69 6.40
N PRO A 123 -13.94 29.02 7.25
CA PRO A 123 -15.38 29.25 7.25
C PRO A 123 -15.62 30.74 7.50
N GLU A 124 -16.34 31.40 6.61
CA GLU A 124 -16.86 32.72 6.90
C GLU A 124 -17.82 32.57 8.08
N ALA A 125 -17.51 33.22 9.20
CA ALA A 125 -18.43 33.27 10.32
C ALA A 125 -19.62 34.12 9.90
N GLU A 126 -20.83 33.57 9.98
CA GLU A 126 -22.04 34.38 9.87
C GLU A 126 -22.02 35.45 10.97
N GLU A 127 -22.35 36.69 10.61
CA GLU A 127 -22.53 37.75 11.60
C GLU A 127 -23.70 37.39 12.51
N LEU A 128 -23.40 36.81 13.66
CA LEU A 128 -24.38 36.53 14.69
C LEU A 128 -24.65 37.83 15.45
N ASP A 129 -25.89 38.34 15.37
CA ASP A 129 -26.33 39.49 16.14
C ASP A 129 -26.44 39.08 17.63
N VAL A 130 -25.35 39.24 18.37
CA VAL A 130 -25.31 38.93 19.81
C VAL A 130 -25.88 40.11 20.59
N GLN A 131 -27.09 39.95 21.12
CA GLN A 131 -27.63 40.88 22.11
C GLN A 131 -26.99 40.60 23.48
N LEU A 132 -26.01 41.42 23.86
CA LEU A 132 -25.42 41.39 25.20
C LEU A 132 -26.30 42.18 26.18
N ASP A 133 -26.87 41.50 27.18
CA ASP A 133 -27.43 42.19 28.35
C ASP A 133 -26.28 42.64 29.25
N MET A 134 -26.14 43.95 29.40
CA MET A 134 -25.11 44.55 30.24
C MET A 134 -25.23 44.17 31.72
N LYS A 135 -26.37 43.62 32.17
CA LYS A 135 -26.52 43.07 33.53
C LYS A 135 -25.68 41.82 33.75
N ASP A 136 -25.42 41.05 32.70
CA ASP A 136 -24.65 39.82 32.75
C ASP A 136 -23.15 40.06 32.49
N VAL A 137 -22.77 41.31 32.20
CA VAL A 137 -21.38 41.70 31.96
C VAL A 137 -20.69 42.06 33.28
N LYS A 138 -19.78 41.20 33.74
CA LYS A 138 -18.86 41.53 34.83
C LYS A 138 -17.59 42.17 34.28
N LYS A 139 -17.31 43.42 34.66
CA LYS A 139 -16.10 44.14 34.26
C LYS A 139 -15.11 44.21 35.42
N ASP A 140 -14.08 43.38 35.38
CA ASP A 140 -12.95 43.44 36.30
C ASP A 140 -11.80 44.23 35.63
N THR A 141 -11.29 45.27 36.30
CA THR A 141 -10.18 46.09 35.80
C THR A 141 -8.94 45.83 36.63
N TYR A 142 -7.91 45.26 36.00
CA TYR A 142 -6.61 45.04 36.62
C TYR A 142 -5.62 46.10 36.15
N ARG A 143 -4.86 46.69 37.07
CA ARG A 143 -3.69 47.53 36.76
C ARG A 143 -2.45 46.81 37.24
N ALA A 144 -1.45 46.68 36.36
CA ALA A 144 -0.14 46.19 36.76
C ALA A 144 0.49 47.18 37.75
N GLN A 145 0.45 46.88 39.05
CA GLN A 145 1.34 47.52 40.03
C GLN A 145 2.64 46.73 40.07
N GLY A 146 3.53 47.02 39.12
CA GLY A 146 4.93 46.65 39.20
C GLY A 146 5.76 47.93 39.35
N ALA A 147 6.51 48.04 40.44
CA ALA A 147 7.45 49.15 40.63
C ALA A 147 8.55 49.06 39.56
N GLY A 148 8.53 49.98 38.60
CA GLY A 148 9.68 50.25 37.76
C GLY A 148 10.80 50.80 38.63
N GLY A 149 11.79 49.96 38.93
CA GLY A 149 13.02 50.34 39.61
C GLY A 149 14.20 49.80 38.82
N GLN A 150 14.87 50.67 38.07
CA GLN A 150 16.24 50.45 37.64
C GLN A 150 17.13 50.68 38.87
N HIS A 151 17.76 49.61 39.36
CA HIS A 151 19.10 49.58 39.97
C HIS A 151 19.49 48.12 40.24
#